data_AF-A0A497AB10-F1
#
_entry.id   AF-A0A497AB10-F1
#
_cell.length_a   1.000
_cell.length_b   1.000
_cell.length_c   1.000
_cell.angle_alpha   90.00
_cell.angle_beta   90.00
_cell.angle_gamma   90.00
#
_symmetry.space_group_name_H-M   'P 1'
#
loop_
_entity.id
_entity.type
_entity.pdbx_description
1 polymer ?
#
loop_
_entity_poly.entity_id
_entity_poly.type
_entity_poly.pdbx_seq_one_letter_code
_entity_poly.pdbx_strand_id
1 'polypeptide(L)' 'MREGFTQKRCPKCGGNIFLDRDLYGWYEQCLQCSYTSNLSVIVDVREKNDVSSLVQAGGNKTTK' A
#
# COMPACT_ATOMS: atom_id res chain seq x y z
N MET A 1 7.40 7.11 19.07
CA MET A 1 6.24 7.08 18.15
C MET A 1 6.27 5.71 17.49
N ARG A 2 5.13 5.01 17.32
CA ARG A 2 5.15 3.69 16.65
C ARG A 2 5.36 3.94 15.16
N GLU A 3 6.59 3.79 14.68
CA GLU A 3 6.97 3.93 13.28
C GLU A 3 6.42 2.75 12.47
N GLY A 4 5.84 3.01 11.29
CA GLY A 4 5.22 1.99 10.42
C GLY A 4 3.81 2.35 9.88
N PHE A 5 3.20 3.43 10.37
CA PHE A 5 1.92 3.92 9.84
C PHE A 5 2.15 4.82 8.63
N THR A 6 1.43 4.54 7.53
CA THR A 6 1.31 5.50 6.43
C THR A 6 0.26 6.55 6.79
N GLN A 7 0.35 7.75 6.18
CA GLN A 7 -0.72 8.76 6.28
C GLN A 7 -1.98 8.38 5.48
N LYS A 8 -1.97 7.22 4.78
CA LYS A 8 -3.08 6.77 3.95
C LYS A 8 -4.18 6.10 4.80
N ARG A 9 -5.41 6.23 4.31
CA ARG A 9 -6.60 5.56 4.86
C ARG A 9 -7.07 4.48 3.89
N CYS A 10 -7.57 3.38 4.44
CA CYS A 10 -8.07 2.28 3.64
C CYS A 10 -9.31 2.73 2.84
N PRO A 11 -9.32 2.56 1.51
CA PRO A 11 -10.47 2.97 0.68
C PRO A 11 -11.71 2.09 0.92
N LYS A 12 -11.58 0.91 1.54
CA LYS A 12 -12.71 0.02 1.83
C LYS A 12 -13.41 0.34 3.15
N CYS A 13 -12.67 0.65 4.21
CA CYS A 13 -13.22 0.75 5.56
C CYS A 13 -12.81 2.02 6.33
N GLY A 14 -11.98 2.90 5.75
CA GLY A 14 -11.45 4.07 6.44
C GLY A 14 -10.38 3.77 7.51
N GLY A 15 -10.01 2.50 7.66
CA GLY A 15 -8.98 2.05 8.60
C GLY A 15 -7.57 2.55 8.28
N ASN A 16 -6.62 2.27 9.17
CA ASN A 16 -5.21 2.59 8.93
C ASN A 16 -4.59 1.63 7.90
N ILE A 17 -3.69 2.16 7.07
CA ILE A 17 -2.89 1.39 6.12
C ILE A 17 -1.45 1.27 6.62
N PHE A 18 -0.93 0.04 6.56
CA PHE A 18 0.41 -0.35 6.99
C PHE A 18 1.23 -0.75 5.77
N LEU A 19 2.52 -0.39 5.75
CA LEU A 19 3.47 -0.90 4.78
C LEU A 19 4.18 -2.12 5.35
N ASP A 20 4.30 -3.14 4.53
CA ASP A 20 4.98 -4.39 4.87
C ASP A 20 5.76 -4.90 3.66
N ARG A 21 6.68 -5.84 3.87
CA ARG A 21 7.53 -6.39 2.81
C ARG A 21 7.61 -7.90 2.91
N ASP A 22 7.34 -8.57 1.80
CA ASP A 22 7.52 -10.01 1.63
C ASP A 22 8.63 -10.34 0.62
N LEU A 23 8.68 -11.60 0.17
CA LEU A 23 9.62 -12.08 -0.83
C LEU A 23 9.42 -11.45 -2.22
N TYR A 24 8.21 -10.95 -2.52
CA TYR A 24 7.84 -10.34 -3.80
C TYR A 24 8.04 -8.83 -3.82
N GLY A 25 8.12 -8.20 -2.64
CA GLY A 25 8.44 -6.80 -2.51
C GLY A 25 7.61 -6.15 -1.42
N TRP A 26 7.41 -4.85 -1.55
CA TRP A 26 6.64 -4.10 -0.59
C TRP A 26 5.18 -4.04 -1.00
N TYR A 27 4.31 -4.07 -0.01
CA TYR A 27 2.88 -3.95 -0.20
C TYR A 27 2.28 -3.15 0.96
N GLU A 28 1.12 -2.56 0.69
CA GLU A 28 0.31 -1.90 1.71
C GLU A 28 -0.86 -2.81 2.10
N GLN A 29 -1.15 -2.90 3.39
CA GLN A 29 -2.23 -3.72 3.93
C GLN A 29 -3.05 -2.99 4.98
N CYS A 30 -4.37 -3.26 5.01
CA CYS A 30 -5.27 -2.83 6.06
C CYS A 30 -5.60 -4.00 6.99
N LEU A 31 -5.18 -3.92 8.26
CA LEU A 31 -5.44 -4.98 9.24
C LEU A 31 -6.92 -5.12 9.63
N GLN A 32 -7.77 -4.12 9.34
CA GLN A 32 -9.19 -4.15 9.72
C GLN A 32 -10.08 -4.87 8.71
N CYS A 33 -9.71 -4.88 7.42
CA CYS A 33 -10.55 -5.44 6.36
C CYS A 33 -9.77 -6.28 5.33
N SER A 34 -8.50 -6.55 5.59
CA SER A 34 -7.60 -7.33 4.74
C SER A 34 -7.47 -6.78 3.31
N TYR A 35 -7.67 -5.48 3.10
CA TYR A 35 -7.32 -4.83 1.84
C TYR A 35 -5.80 -4.85 1.66
N THR A 36 -5.33 -5.35 0.52
CA THR A 36 -3.91 -5.37 0.17
C THR A 36 -3.68 -4.73 -1.21
N SER A 37 -2.56 -4.03 -1.37
CA SER A 37 -2.14 -3.48 -2.66
C SER A 37 -0.61 -3.55 -2.79
N ASN A 38 -0.12 -4.04 -3.92
CA ASN A 38 1.30 -4.15 -4.18
C ASN A 38 1.89 -2.77 -4.52
N LEU A 39 3.02 -2.40 -3.91
CA LEU A 39 3.76 -1.21 -4.30
C LEU A 39 4.77 -1.57 -5.37
N SER A 40 4.39 -1.32 -6.63
CA SER A 40 5.24 -1.64 -7.79
C SER A 40 6.53 -0.82 -7.86
N VAL A 41 6.61 0.33 -7.20
CA VAL A 41 7.84 1.12 -7.09
C VAL A 41 7.94 1.76 -5.72
N ILE A 42 9.04 1.45 -5.06
CA ILE A 42 9.56 2.26 -3.96
C ILE A 42 10.84 2.87 -4.45
N VAL A 43 10.74 4.16 -4.76
CA VAL A 43 11.91 5.01 -4.90
C VAL A 43 12.45 5.26 -3.50
N ASP A 44 13.69 4.86 -3.23
CA ASP A 44 14.42 5.37 -2.05
C ASP A 44 14.74 6.84 -2.34
N VAL A 45 13.76 7.70 -2.04
CA VAL A 45 13.85 9.13 -2.32
C VAL A 45 14.81 9.74 -1.31
N ARG A 46 16.11 9.70 -1.62
CA ARG A 46 17.04 10.69 -1.05
C ARG A 46 16.81 12.08 -1.63
N GLU A 47 16.00 12.25 -2.68
CA GLU A 47 15.70 13.57 -3.27
C GLU A 47 14.32 13.67 -3.92
N LYS A 48 13.49 14.56 -3.37
CA LYS A 48 12.07 14.81 -3.73
C LYS A 48 11.89 15.10 -5.23
N ASN A 49 11.29 14.17 -5.99
CA ASN A 49 10.43 14.55 -7.12
C ASN A 49 9.52 13.40 -7.60
N ASP A 50 8.24 13.74 -7.74
CA ASP A 50 7.17 13.13 -8.54
C ASP A 50 7.18 11.62 -8.85
N VAL A 51 6.28 10.89 -8.18
CA VAL A 51 5.79 9.59 -8.66
C VAL A 51 4.26 9.64 -8.74
N SER A 52 3.75 10.43 -9.69
CA SER A 52 2.31 10.51 -10.01
C SER A 52 1.82 9.43 -10.97
N SER A 53 2.67 8.51 -11.44
CA SER A 53 2.33 7.65 -12.58
C SER A 53 2.73 6.20 -12.43
N LEU A 54 2.28 5.53 -11.36
CA LEU A 54 2.28 4.06 -11.33
C LEU A 54 0.89 3.55 -11.01
N VAL A 55 0.21 3.35 -12.13
CA VAL A 55 -1.14 2.87 -12.34
C VAL A 55 -1.39 1.55 -11.60
N GLN A 56 -2.57 1.51 -11.00
CA GLN A 56 -3.17 0.36 -10.35
C GLN A 56 -3.28 -0.82 -11.32
N ALA A 57 -2.80 -1.99 -10.93
CA ALA A 57 -3.18 -3.26 -11.53
C ALA A 57 -3.41 -4.29 -10.43
N GLY A 58 -4.60 -4.87 -10.39
CA GLY A 58 -4.86 -6.08 -9.59
C GLY A 58 -6.03 -5.98 -8.63
N GLY A 59 -7.19 -5.53 -9.09
CA GLY A 59 -8.44 -5.93 -8.45
C GLY A 59 -8.71 -7.40 -8.75
N ASN A 60 -8.59 -8.28 -7.75
CA ASN A 60 -9.26 -9.58 -7.79
C ASN A 60 -10.42 -9.56 -6.80
N LYS A 61 -11.62 -9.30 -7.34
CA LYS A 61 -12.87 -9.62 -6.66
C LYS A 61 -13.07 -11.15 -6.77
N THR A 62 -12.71 -11.86 -5.70
CA THR A 62 -13.06 -13.28 -5.56
C THR A 62 -14.49 -13.38 -5.03
N THR A 63 -15.40 -13.79 -5.93
CA THR A 63 -16.55 -14.69 -5.72
C THR A 63 -17.54 -14.41 -4.58
N LYS A 64 -18.82 -14.17 -4.90
CA LYS A 64 -19.86 -15.22 -5.06
C LYS A 64 -21.15 -14.58 -5.56
#